data_AF-A0A256CC07-F1
#
_entry.id   AF-A0A256CC07-F1
#
_cell.length_a   1.000
_cell.length_b   1.000
_cell.length_c   1.000
_cell.angle_alpha   90.00
_cell.angle_beta   90.00
_cell.angle_gamma   90.00
#
_symmetry.space_group_name_H-M   'P 1'
#
loop_
_entity.id
_entity.type
_entity.pdbx_description
1 polymer ?
#
loop_
_entity_poly.entity_id
_entity_poly.type
_entity_poly.pdbx_seq_one_letter_code
_entity_poly.pdbx_strand_id
1 'polypeptide(L)'
;MKKLCLTMGLVVILVGCGSVQEDTVIREFTAYGTKAPWRILVDHDTLSVEGNSSVLKAGQLKVERLAYAKGVEFSGDYFGKPLTLNVRFAECKDAQGQASDFTATLYYGKNIYKGCAVAGLVPHANT
;
A
#
# COMPACT_ATOMS: atom_id res chain seq x y z
N MET A 1 -14.52 58.93 -44.21
CA MET A 1 -14.05 58.03 -45.29
C MET A 1 -13.39 56.83 -44.65
N LYS A 2 -13.78 55.64 -45.10
CA LYS A 2 -13.55 54.32 -44.50
C LYS A 2 -12.06 53.93 -44.48
N LYS A 3 -11.57 53.41 -43.36
CA LYS A 3 -10.47 52.45 -43.33
C LYS A 3 -10.87 51.28 -42.44
N LEU A 4 -11.39 50.24 -43.10
CA LEU A 4 -11.45 48.88 -42.56
C LEU A 4 -10.02 48.42 -42.32
N CYS A 5 -9.70 48.03 -41.10
CA CYS A 5 -8.59 47.12 -40.85
C CYS A 5 -9.17 45.90 -40.13
N LEU A 6 -9.36 44.84 -40.91
CA LEU A 6 -9.64 43.49 -40.43
C LEU A 6 -8.38 43.04 -39.66
N THR A 7 -8.47 42.81 -38.36
CA THR A 7 -7.46 42.05 -37.64
C THR A 7 -8.11 40.77 -37.15
N MET A 8 -7.76 39.69 -37.85
CA MET A 8 -8.05 38.30 -37.51
C MET A 8 -7.81 38.06 -36.02
N GLY A 9 -8.78 37.38 -35.41
CA GLY A 9 -8.70 36.96 -34.01
C GLY A 9 -7.52 36.02 -33.78
N LEU A 10 -6.84 36.24 -32.66
CA LEU A 10 -6.01 35.24 -32.01
C LEU A 10 -6.78 34.77 -30.77
N VAL A 11 -7.56 33.71 -30.93
CA VAL A 11 -8.08 32.96 -29.78
C VAL A 11 -6.89 32.23 -29.17
N VAL A 12 -6.37 32.78 -28.06
CA VAL A 12 -5.38 32.08 -27.24
C VAL A 12 -6.12 31.00 -26.47
N ILE A 13 -6.17 29.79 -27.04
CA ILE A 13 -6.55 28.60 -26.29
C ILE A 13 -5.39 28.33 -25.33
N LEU A 14 -5.54 28.75 -24.08
CA LEU A 14 -4.72 28.25 -22.98
C LEU A 14 -5.06 26.77 -22.80
N VAL A 15 -4.36 25.92 -23.57
CA VAL A 15 -4.26 24.50 -23.26
C VAL A 15 -3.44 24.43 -21.99
N GLY A 16 -4.12 24.48 -20.85
CA GLY A 16 -3.53 24.09 -19.58
C GLY A 16 -3.07 22.65 -19.71
N CYS A 17 -1.74 22.47 -19.79
CA CYS A 17 -1.10 21.17 -19.69
C CYS A 17 -1.42 20.65 -18.28
N GLY A 18 -2.51 19.89 -18.13
CA GLY A 18 -2.73 19.08 -16.96
C GLY A 18 -1.63 18.04 -16.93
N SER A 19 -0.58 18.29 -16.14
CA SER A 19 0.39 17.26 -15.81
C SER A 19 -0.38 16.17 -15.05
N VAL A 20 -0.59 15.02 -15.70
CA VAL A 20 -0.99 13.79 -15.02
C VAL A 20 0.17 13.46 -14.08
N GLN A 21 0.03 13.85 -12.81
CA GLN A 21 0.94 13.38 -11.75
C GLN A 21 0.67 11.88 -11.63
N GLU A 22 1.63 11.08 -12.10
CA GLU A 22 1.65 9.65 -11.85
C GLU A 22 1.62 9.46 -10.32
N ASP A 23 0.58 8.83 -9.78
CA ASP A 23 0.47 8.55 -8.35
C ASP A 23 1.56 7.52 -8.00
N THR A 24 2.75 8.01 -7.66
CA THR A 24 3.90 7.18 -7.25
C THR A 24 3.72 6.55 -5.87
N VAL A 25 2.58 6.79 -5.22
CA VAL A 25 2.28 6.25 -3.90
C VAL A 25 1.81 4.81 -4.04
N ILE A 26 2.60 3.88 -3.50
CA ILE A 26 2.19 2.50 -3.35
C ILE A 26 1.08 2.43 -2.28
N ARG A 27 -0.10 1.97 -2.71
CA ARG A 27 -1.29 1.79 -1.88
C ARG A 27 -1.62 0.33 -1.60
N GLU A 28 -0.99 -0.57 -2.35
CA GLU A 28 -1.24 -2.00 -2.28
C GLU A 28 0.01 -2.72 -1.80
N PHE A 29 -0.16 -3.64 -0.86
CA PHE A 29 0.94 -4.45 -0.34
C PHE A 29 0.49 -5.88 -0.06
N THR A 30 1.39 -6.81 -0.27
CA THR A 30 1.27 -8.17 0.25
C THR A 30 2.36 -8.39 1.28
N ALA A 31 1.97 -8.55 2.55
CA ALA A 31 2.86 -8.79 3.67
C ALA A 31 2.67 -10.20 4.23
N TYR A 32 3.75 -10.84 4.64
CA TYR A 32 3.72 -12.22 5.13
C TYR A 32 4.82 -12.48 6.16
N GLY A 33 4.52 -13.38 7.10
CA GLY A 33 5.45 -13.74 8.17
C GLY A 33 6.58 -14.65 7.71
N THR A 34 7.79 -14.41 8.22
CA THR A 34 8.97 -15.23 7.91
C THR A 34 9.21 -16.36 8.91
N LYS A 35 8.83 -16.17 10.18
CA LYS A 35 8.98 -17.17 11.25
C LYS A 35 7.65 -17.75 11.74
N ALA A 36 6.61 -16.92 11.75
CA ALA A 36 5.28 -17.32 12.18
C ALA A 36 4.32 -17.17 11.00
N PRO A 37 3.36 -18.10 10.80
CA PRO A 37 2.48 -18.06 9.65
C PRO A 37 1.45 -16.94 9.83
N TRP A 38 1.50 -15.93 8.96
CA TRP A 38 0.46 -14.91 8.78
C TRP A 38 0.64 -14.29 7.42
N ARG A 39 -0.45 -13.80 6.84
CA ARG A 39 -0.45 -13.15 5.53
C ARG A 39 -1.53 -12.09 5.49
N ILE A 40 -1.15 -10.92 5.01
CA ILE A 40 -1.98 -9.73 4.97
C ILE A 40 -1.88 -9.10 3.60
N LEU A 41 -3.04 -8.81 3.00
CA LEU A 41 -3.17 -8.02 1.80
C LEU A 41 -3.70 -6.65 2.21
N VAL A 42 -3.02 -5.60 1.78
CA VAL A 42 -3.50 -4.24 1.91
C VAL A 42 -3.92 -3.76 0.54
N ASP A 43 -5.18 -3.35 0.45
CA ASP A 43 -5.78 -2.73 -0.71
C ASP A 43 -6.32 -1.37 -0.28
N HIS A 44 -5.60 -0.29 -0.61
CA HIS A 44 -5.91 1.08 -0.22
C HIS A 44 -6.05 1.29 1.30
N ASP A 45 -7.29 1.29 1.80
CA ASP A 45 -7.68 1.50 3.20
C ASP A 45 -8.23 0.22 3.86
N THR A 46 -8.10 -0.91 3.16
CA THR A 46 -8.66 -2.20 3.57
C THR A 46 -7.53 -3.20 3.77
N LEU A 47 -7.45 -3.78 4.96
CA LEU A 47 -6.49 -4.81 5.30
C LEU A 47 -7.23 -6.15 5.41
N SER A 48 -6.85 -7.11 4.57
CA SER A 48 -7.38 -8.47 4.55
C SER A 48 -6.35 -9.42 5.13
N VAL A 49 -6.72 -10.16 6.18
CA VAL A 49 -5.94 -11.29 6.68
C VAL A 49 -6.36 -12.53 5.90
N GLU A 50 -5.39 -13.14 5.22
CA GLU A 50 -5.61 -14.39 4.47
C GLU A 50 -5.30 -15.62 5.31
N GLY A 51 -6.23 -16.58 5.27
CA GLY A 51 -6.10 -17.85 5.96
C GLY A 51 -6.24 -17.75 7.49
N ASN A 52 -6.60 -18.88 8.10
CA ASN A 52 -6.50 -19.02 9.55
C ASN A 52 -5.11 -19.53 9.90
N SER A 53 -4.43 -18.86 10.82
CA SER A 53 -3.13 -19.27 11.32
C SER A 53 -3.11 -19.31 12.85
N SER A 54 -1.98 -19.72 13.41
CA SER A 54 -1.74 -19.64 14.86
C SER A 54 -1.60 -18.19 15.35
N VAL A 55 -1.49 -17.21 14.45
CA VAL A 55 -1.27 -15.80 14.76
C VAL A 55 -2.55 -14.98 14.57
N LEU A 56 -3.21 -15.13 13.42
CA LEU A 56 -4.42 -14.38 13.07
C LEU A 56 -5.49 -15.30 12.49
N LYS A 57 -6.75 -14.93 12.71
CA LYS A 57 -7.89 -15.50 11.98
C LYS A 57 -8.10 -14.72 10.69
N ALA A 58 -8.63 -15.37 9.66
CA ALA A 58 -9.02 -14.72 8.42
C ALA A 58 -10.12 -13.68 8.68
N GLY A 59 -10.10 -12.61 7.89
CA GLY A 59 -11.04 -11.50 8.04
C GLY A 59 -10.51 -10.23 7.40
N GLN A 60 -11.29 -9.16 7.51
CA GLN A 60 -10.94 -7.86 6.96
C GLN A 60 -11.20 -6.77 7.98
N LEU A 61 -10.41 -5.69 7.90
CA LEU A 61 -10.69 -4.45 8.62
C LEU A 61 -10.39 -3.23 7.75
N LYS A 62 -11.07 -2.13 8.07
CA LYS A 62 -10.66 -0.80 7.62
C LYS A 62 -9.49 -0.32 8.47
N VAL A 63 -8.51 0.29 7.81
CA VAL A 63 -7.29 0.79 8.44
C VAL A 63 -7.05 2.24 8.11
N GLU A 64 -6.46 2.94 9.07
CA GLU A 64 -5.87 4.24 8.85
C GLU A 64 -4.47 4.08 8.27
N ARG A 65 -4.11 4.91 7.28
CA ARG A 65 -2.81 4.89 6.62
C ARG A 65 -1.98 6.10 7.06
N LEU A 66 -0.80 5.84 7.61
CA LEU A 66 0.20 6.85 7.94
C LEU A 66 1.48 6.60 7.15
N ALA A 67 1.70 7.39 6.09
CA ALA A 67 2.97 7.37 5.37
C ALA A 67 4.03 8.23 6.07
N TYR A 68 5.27 7.77 6.00
CA TYR A 68 6.44 8.47 6.50
C TYR A 68 7.64 8.25 5.56
N ALA A 69 8.75 8.95 5.79
CA ALA A 69 9.87 9.03 4.85
C ALA A 69 10.46 7.69 4.38
N LYS A 70 10.25 6.59 5.09
CA LYS A 70 10.83 5.27 4.78
C LYS A 70 9.81 4.14 4.76
N GLY A 71 8.53 4.45 4.69
CA GLY A 71 7.51 3.41 4.74
C GLY A 71 6.11 3.92 5.03
N VAL A 72 5.26 2.98 5.41
CA VAL A 72 3.86 3.21 5.71
C VAL A 72 3.44 2.35 6.89
N GLU A 73 2.53 2.88 7.68
CA GLU A 73 1.86 2.16 8.74
C GLU A 73 0.36 2.09 8.47
N PHE A 74 -0.22 0.93 8.71
CA PHE A 74 -1.65 0.68 8.65
C PHE A 74 -2.12 0.25 10.03
N SER A 75 -3.10 0.94 10.60
CA SER A 75 -3.58 0.65 11.95
C SER A 75 -5.10 0.58 12.01
N GLY A 76 -5.62 -0.31 12.87
CA GLY A 76 -7.04 -0.40 13.15
C GLY A 76 -7.36 -1.35 14.28
N ASP A 77 -8.64 -1.54 14.56
CA ASP A 77 -9.13 -2.55 15.48
C ASP A 77 -9.50 -3.83 14.73
N TYR A 78 -8.92 -4.96 15.15
CA TYR A 78 -9.19 -6.27 14.59
C TYR A 78 -9.71 -7.20 15.69
N PHE A 79 -11.02 -7.49 15.64
CA PHE A 79 -11.72 -8.30 16.65
C PHE A 79 -11.50 -7.81 18.10
N GLY A 80 -11.58 -6.49 18.32
CA GLY A 80 -11.42 -5.88 19.64
C GLY A 80 -9.98 -5.84 20.15
N LYS A 81 -9.00 -5.98 19.25
CA LYS A 81 -7.57 -5.85 19.54
C LYS A 81 -6.91 -4.90 18.55
N PRO A 82 -6.01 -4.02 19.01
CA PRO A 82 -5.25 -3.18 18.10
C PRO A 82 -4.38 -4.05 17.20
N LEU A 83 -4.45 -3.77 15.91
CA LEU A 83 -3.62 -4.34 14.87
C LEU A 83 -2.91 -3.21 14.13
N THR A 84 -1.59 -3.31 14.04
CA THR A 84 -0.77 -2.37 13.27
C THR A 84 0.17 -3.14 12.37
N LEU A 85 0.15 -2.84 11.08
CA LEU A 85 1.11 -3.33 10.10
C LEU A 85 2.03 -2.18 9.70
N ASN A 86 3.32 -2.31 10.02
CA ASN A 86 4.34 -1.36 9.61
C ASN A 86 5.15 -1.97 8.45
N VAL A 87 5.14 -1.30 7.30
CA VAL A 87 5.90 -1.70 6.10
C VAL A 87 7.00 -0.66 5.88
N ARG A 88 8.26 -1.12 5.87
CA ARG A 88 9.46 -0.28 5.68
C ARG A 88 10.17 -0.63 4.39
N PHE A 89 10.67 0.38 3.71
CA PHE A 89 11.60 0.21 2.59
C PHE A 89 12.96 -0.24 3.14
N ALA A 90 13.14 -1.55 3.17
CA ALA A 90 14.32 -2.24 3.71
C ALA A 90 14.29 -3.69 3.23
N GLU A 91 15.39 -4.13 2.62
CA GLU A 91 15.53 -5.49 2.11
C GLU A 91 15.19 -6.53 3.19
N CYS A 92 14.30 -7.45 2.84
CA CYS A 92 13.88 -8.55 3.69
C CYS A 92 14.15 -9.87 2.98
N LYS A 93 14.68 -10.85 3.70
CA LYS A 93 14.87 -12.22 3.20
C LYS A 93 13.90 -13.14 3.92
N ASP A 94 13.13 -13.90 3.15
CA ASP A 94 12.26 -14.92 3.72
C ASP A 94 13.02 -16.20 4.09
N ALA A 95 12.30 -17.19 4.61
CA ALA A 95 12.89 -18.46 5.03
C ALA A 95 13.46 -19.28 3.86
N GLN A 96 13.02 -18.98 2.62
CA GLN A 96 13.50 -19.58 1.38
C GLN A 96 14.68 -18.81 0.77
N GLY A 97 15.10 -17.69 1.40
CA GLY A 97 16.19 -16.85 0.93
C GLY A 97 15.80 -15.88 -0.18
N GLN A 98 14.51 -15.76 -0.51
CA GLN A 98 14.03 -14.80 -1.50
C GLN A 98 14.06 -13.39 -0.90
N ALA A 99 14.60 -12.44 -1.66
CA ALA A 99 14.68 -11.05 -1.26
C ALA A 99 13.44 -10.28 -1.71
N SER A 100 12.91 -9.46 -0.81
CA SER A 100 11.83 -8.50 -1.07
C SER A 100 12.28 -7.11 -0.66
N ASP A 101 11.81 -6.10 -1.38
CA ASP A 101 12.23 -4.70 -1.16
C ASP A 101 11.73 -4.10 0.17
N PHE A 102 10.77 -4.78 0.82
CA PHE A 102 10.13 -4.28 2.03
C PHE A 102 10.19 -5.27 3.19
N THR A 103 10.43 -4.72 4.37
CA THR A 103 10.31 -5.41 5.66
C THR A 103 8.96 -5.07 6.27
N ALA A 104 8.23 -6.10 6.71
CA ALA A 104 6.97 -5.96 7.42
C ALA A 104 7.13 -6.30 8.90
N THR A 105 6.51 -5.48 9.76
CA THR A 105 6.33 -5.83 11.17
C THR A 105 4.86 -5.70 11.51
N LEU A 106 4.28 -6.82 11.94
CA LEU A 106 2.91 -6.90 12.42
C LEU A 106 2.92 -6.80 13.95
N TYR A 107 2.18 -5.84 14.47
CA TYR A 107 1.86 -5.71 15.88
C TYR A 107 0.39 -6.12 16.05
N TYR A 108 0.14 -7.13 16.88
CA TYR A 108 -1.22 -7.57 17.16
C TYR A 108 -1.40 -7.81 18.66
N GLY A 109 -2.22 -6.98 19.30
CA GLY A 109 -2.29 -6.90 20.75
C GLY A 109 -0.93 -6.51 21.34
N LYS A 110 -0.30 -7.41 22.11
CA LYS A 110 1.02 -7.21 22.74
C LYS A 110 2.16 -7.91 22.01
N ASN A 111 1.86 -8.63 20.93
CA ASN A 111 2.82 -9.47 20.22
C ASN A 111 3.36 -8.76 18.99
N ILE A 112 4.60 -9.07 18.63
CA ILE A 112 5.30 -8.53 17.46
C ILE A 112 5.72 -9.69 16.57
N TYR A 113 5.33 -9.65 15.30
CA TYR A 113 5.63 -10.65 14.31
C TYR A 113 6.40 -10.03 13.15
N LYS A 114 7.51 -10.65 12.78
CA LYS A 114 8.37 -10.20 11.68
C LYS A 114 7.98 -10.87 10.38
N GLY A 115 8.08 -10.12 9.29
CA GLY A 115 7.68 -10.53 7.96
C GLY A 115 8.39 -9.75 6.88
N CYS A 116 8.17 -10.16 5.64
CA CYS A 116 8.54 -9.42 4.44
C CYS A 116 7.27 -8.86 3.78
N ALA A 117 7.44 -7.89 2.88
CA ALA A 117 6.37 -7.39 2.05
C ALA A 117 6.84 -7.11 0.63
N VAL A 118 5.88 -7.13 -0.30
CA VAL A 118 6.03 -6.72 -1.69
C VAL A 118 4.96 -5.69 -2.03
N ALA A 119 5.26 -4.80 -2.98
CA ALA A 119 4.27 -3.90 -3.53
C ALA A 119 3.25 -4.67 -4.38
N GLY A 120 1.98 -4.27 -4.30
CA GLY A 120 0.88 -4.88 -5.03
C GLY A 120 0.21 -6.04 -4.30
N LEU A 121 -1.00 -6.38 -4.76
CA LEU A 121 -1.72 -7.57 -4.37
C LEU A 121 -1.18 -8.77 -5.15
N VAL A 122 -0.48 -9.67 -4.47
CA VAL A 122 -0.07 -10.96 -5.03
C VAL A 122 -1.11 -11.97 -4.58
N PRO A 123 -2.01 -12.47 -5.43
CA PRO A 123 -2.97 -13.51 -5.03
C PRO A 123 -2.23 -14.80 -4.70
N HIS A 124 -2.80 -15.63 -3.84
CA HIS A 124 -2.30 -17.00 -3.71
C HIS A 124 -2.49 -17.72 -5.06
N ALA A 125 -1.45 -18.36 -5.58
CA ALA A 125 -1.61 -19.26 -6.71
C ALA A 125 -2.47 -20.43 -6.21
N ASN A 126 -3.64 -20.64 -6.81
CA ASN A 126 -4.45 -21.83 -6.56
C ASN A 126 -3.67 -23.04 -7.10
N THR A 127 -2.99 -23.76 -6.21
CA THR A 127 -2.45 -25.11 -6.50
C THR A 127 -3.40 -26.16 -5.97
#